data_AF-A0A4C1TUI6-F1
#
_entry.id   AF-A0A4C1TUI6-F1
#
_cell.length_a   1.000
_cell.length_b   1.000
_cell.length_c   1.000
_cell.angle_alpha   90.00
_cell.angle_beta   90.00
_cell.angle_gamma   90.00
#
_symmetry.space_group_name_H-M   'P 1'
#
loop_
_entity.id
_entity.type
_entity.pdbx_description
1 polymer ?
#
loop_
_entity_poly.entity_id
_entity_poly.type
_entity_poly.pdbx_seq_one_letter_code
_entity_poly.pdbx_strand_id
1 'polypeptide(L)'
;MCAKIDTERLEFIRHNQRRLRSDEYIYLRDAMINDGNVDNMGELIILPSTFTGSPRHMHEYAQDSITYVRKHGRTELFITFTCNSSWVEIKEDLQYGQTANDRHDIVARVFRQKQIKFMEIDDIIKAEFPNPEKDPDL
;
A
#
# COMPACT_ATOMS: atom_id res chain seq x y z
N MET A 1 -1.60 18.20 6.96
CA MET A 1 -1.48 17.26 8.09
C MET A 1 -0.59 16.06 7.72
N CYS A 2 -0.80 15.39 6.58
CA CYS A 2 0.04 14.27 6.12
C CYS A 2 1.53 14.62 5.94
N ALA A 3 1.85 15.73 5.26
CA ALA A 3 3.23 16.15 5.01
C ALA A 3 4.07 16.35 6.29
N LYS A 4 3.44 16.78 7.40
CA LYS A 4 4.14 16.97 8.68
C LYS A 4 4.50 15.63 9.33
N ILE A 5 3.58 14.66 9.28
CA ILE A 5 3.80 13.30 9.80
C ILE A 5 4.92 12.61 9.00
N ASP A 6 4.92 12.75 7.68
CA ASP A 6 5.95 12.15 6.83
C ASP A 6 7.31 12.79 7.06
N THR A 7 7.35 14.10 7.30
CA THR A 7 8.59 14.81 7.65
C THR A 7 9.16 14.31 8.98
N GLU A 8 8.33 14.20 10.02
CA GLU A 8 8.75 13.69 11.34
C GLU A 8 9.25 12.22 11.24
N ARG A 9 8.60 11.40 10.41
CA ARG A 9 9.06 10.02 10.14
C ARG A 9 10.41 9.97 9.44
N LEU A 10 10.62 10.84 8.44
CA LEU A 10 11.90 10.92 7.73
C LEU A 10 13.02 11.42 8.64
N GLU A 11 12.77 12.40 9.50
CA GLU A 11 13.71 12.88 10.52
C GLU A 11 14.06 11.76 11.51
N PHE A 12 13.06 11.02 11.97
CA PHE A 12 13.29 9.85 12.82
C PHE A 12 14.18 8.82 12.13
N ILE A 13 13.87 8.45 10.88
CA ILE A 13 14.66 7.47 10.10
C ILE A 13 16.09 7.97 9.94
N ARG A 14 16.29 9.25 9.64
CA ARG A 14 17.60 9.90 9.53
C ARG A 14 18.43 9.73 10.80
N HIS A 15 17.87 10.07 11.95
CA HIS A 15 18.61 10.03 13.22
C HIS A 15 18.75 8.63 13.83
N ASN A 16 17.99 7.65 13.36
CA ASN A 16 17.93 6.30 13.95
C ASN A 16 18.49 5.19 13.05
N GLN A 17 19.26 5.53 12.00
CA GLN A 17 19.81 4.56 11.02
C GLN A 17 20.47 3.33 11.67
N ARG A 18 21.34 3.53 12.67
CA ARG A 18 22.00 2.42 13.41
C ARG A 18 21.01 1.49 14.10
N ARG A 19 19.94 2.02 14.69
CA ARG A 19 18.90 1.23 15.36
C ARG A 19 18.03 0.47 14.35
N LEU A 20 17.85 1.02 13.15
CA LEU A 20 17.16 0.39 12.04
C LEU A 20 18.04 -0.64 11.29
N ARG A 21 19.22 -0.97 11.83
CA ARG A 21 20.19 -1.90 11.25
C ARG A 21 20.55 -1.53 9.80
N SER A 22 20.64 -0.23 9.50
CA SER A 22 21.06 0.30 8.19
C SER A 22 22.40 -0.28 7.72
N ASP A 23 23.24 -0.67 8.66
CA ASP A 23 24.62 -1.12 8.43
C ASP A 23 24.71 -2.59 8.00
N GLU A 24 23.66 -3.39 8.17
CA GLU A 24 23.61 -4.78 7.70
C GLU A 24 23.21 -4.90 6.22
N TYR A 25 22.82 -3.80 5.58
CA TYR A 25 22.46 -3.76 4.17
C TYR A 25 23.69 -3.69 3.26
N ILE A 26 24.63 -4.62 3.46
CA ILE A 26 25.95 -4.69 2.83
C ILE A 26 25.83 -4.71 1.29
N TYR A 27 24.93 -5.54 0.75
CA TYR A 27 24.71 -5.65 -0.69
C TYR A 27 24.24 -4.35 -1.36
N LEU A 28 23.52 -3.49 -0.63
CA LEU A 28 23.05 -2.20 -1.15
C LEU A 28 24.18 -1.17 -1.16
N ARG A 29 25.01 -1.14 -0.10
CA ARG A 29 26.20 -0.29 -0.05
C ARG A 29 27.17 -0.66 -1.17
N ASP A 30 27.41 -1.94 -1.38
CA ASP A 30 28.35 -2.43 -2.40
C ASP A 30 27.88 -2.15 -3.84
N ALA A 31 26.57 -2.25 -4.10
CA ALA A 31 26.00 -1.87 -5.39
C ALA A 31 26.15 -0.37 -5.69
N MET A 32 26.07 0.48 -4.66
CA MET A 32 26.15 1.95 -4.80
C MET A 32 27.58 2.48 -4.83
N ILE A 33 28.53 1.85 -4.13
CA ILE A 33 29.97 2.16 -4.23
C ILE A 33 30.47 1.94 -5.67
N ASN A 34 29.92 0.94 -6.36
CA ASN A 34 30.24 0.64 -7.75
C ASN A 34 29.62 1.63 -8.78
N ASP A 35 28.59 2.41 -8.41
CA ASP A 35 27.86 3.31 -9.31
C ASP A 35 28.44 4.75 -9.36
N GLY A 36 29.58 4.96 -8.69
CA GLY A 36 30.56 5.99 -9.05
C GLY A 36 30.09 7.46 -9.05
N ASN A 37 29.91 8.06 -7.87
CA ASN A 37 30.22 9.49 -7.67
C ASN A 37 30.26 9.84 -6.16
N VAL A 38 31.42 9.74 -5.54
CA VAL A 38 31.59 9.85 -4.07
C VAL A 38 31.73 11.31 -3.61
N ASP A 39 31.96 12.25 -4.52
CA ASP A 39 32.38 13.61 -4.17
C ASP A 39 31.24 14.62 -3.91
N ASN A 40 29.96 14.25 -4.12
CA ASN A 40 28.82 15.16 -3.96
C ASN A 40 27.61 14.58 -3.19
N MET A 41 27.76 13.46 -2.48
CA MET A 41 26.64 12.90 -1.71
C MET A 41 26.53 13.57 -0.34
N GLY A 42 25.34 14.10 -0.03
CA GLY A 42 24.93 14.38 1.34
C GLY A 42 24.91 13.10 2.20
N GLU A 43 24.46 13.24 3.45
CA GLU A 43 24.33 12.09 4.37
C GLU A 43 23.44 10.99 3.77
N LEU A 44 24.02 9.80 3.54
CA LEU A 44 23.31 8.65 2.98
C LEU A 44 22.36 8.06 4.03
N ILE A 45 21.06 8.18 3.79
CA ILE A 45 20.00 7.64 4.65
C ILE A 45 19.30 6.53 3.90
N ILE A 46 19.24 5.34 4.49
CA ILE A 46 18.57 4.21 3.86
C ILE A 46 17.17 4.07 4.44
N LEU A 47 16.15 4.22 3.59
CA LEU A 47 14.74 4.15 3.99
C LEU A 47 14.28 2.71 4.19
N PRO A 48 13.76 2.29 5.35
CA PRO A 48 13.28 0.93 5.57
C PRO A 48 12.11 0.58 4.65
N SER A 49 11.84 -0.70 4.43
CA SER A 49 10.71 -1.14 3.60
C SER A 49 9.33 -0.79 4.19
N THR A 50 9.27 -0.54 5.50
CA THR A 50 8.09 0.00 6.19
C THR A 50 7.74 1.43 5.76
N PHE A 51 8.65 2.15 5.09
CA PHE A 51 8.35 3.45 4.51
C PHE A 51 7.72 3.28 3.12
N THR A 52 6.42 3.57 3.02
CA THR A 52 5.64 3.48 1.78
C THR A 52 6.27 4.30 0.65
N GLY A 53 6.41 3.68 -0.52
CA GLY A 53 7.02 4.31 -1.70
C GLY A 53 8.56 4.34 -1.69
N SER A 54 9.23 3.84 -0.64
CA SER A 54 10.68 3.66 -0.70
C SER A 54 11.06 2.57 -1.72
N PRO A 55 12.28 2.60 -2.28
CA PRO A 55 12.76 1.54 -3.17
C PRO A 55 12.65 0.14 -2.56
N ARG A 56 12.86 0.02 -1.24
CA ARG A 56 12.77 -1.26 -0.53
C ARG A 56 11.36 -1.73 -0.33
N HIS A 57 10.43 -0.82 -0.03
CA HIS A 57 9.01 -1.12 0.00
C HIS A 57 8.57 -1.72 -1.33
N MET A 58 8.90 -1.07 -2.44
CA MET A 58 8.55 -1.55 -3.77
C MET A 58 9.22 -2.89 -4.11
N HIS A 59 10.47 -3.10 -3.69
CA HIS A 59 11.18 -4.36 -3.91
C HIS A 59 10.57 -5.53 -3.12
N GLU A 60 10.19 -5.32 -1.86
CA GLU A 60 9.51 -6.32 -1.03
C GLU A 60 8.17 -6.73 -1.67
N TYR A 61 7.33 -5.77 -2.06
CA TYR A 61 6.08 -6.08 -2.79
C TYR A 61 6.30 -6.84 -4.09
N ALA A 62 7.37 -6.53 -4.82
CA ALA A 62 7.71 -7.27 -6.04
C ALA A 62 8.09 -8.72 -5.72
N GLN A 63 8.94 -8.94 -4.71
CA GLN A 63 9.32 -10.29 -4.26
C GLN A 63 8.12 -11.08 -3.74
N ASP A 64 7.24 -10.46 -2.96
CA ASP A 64 6.02 -11.08 -2.45
C ASP A 64 5.09 -11.47 -3.59
N SER A 65 4.91 -10.59 -4.58
CA SER A 65 4.09 -10.89 -5.76
C SER A 65 4.64 -12.09 -6.55
N ILE A 66 5.96 -12.18 -6.71
CA ILE A 66 6.60 -13.32 -7.38
C ILE A 66 6.40 -14.59 -6.56
N THR A 67 6.52 -14.50 -5.24
CA THR A 67 6.31 -15.63 -4.34
C THR A 67 4.87 -16.13 -4.40
N TYR A 68 3.91 -15.20 -4.43
CA TYR A 68 2.49 -15.51 -4.60
C TYR A 68 2.22 -16.21 -5.92
N VAL A 69 2.72 -15.68 -7.03
CA VAL A 69 2.57 -16.27 -8.37
C VAL A 69 3.22 -17.65 -8.46
N ARG A 70 4.36 -17.87 -7.81
CA ARG A 70 5.02 -19.18 -7.75
C ARG A 70 4.20 -20.21 -6.97
N LYS A 71 3.53 -19.79 -5.90
CA LYS A 71 2.75 -20.68 -5.01
C LYS A 71 1.36 -20.98 -5.57
N HIS A 72 0.66 -19.95 -6.05
CA HIS A 72 -0.76 -20.03 -6.44
C HIS A 72 -0.98 -19.99 -7.96
N GLY A 73 0.08 -19.80 -8.75
CA GLY A 73 -0.03 -19.63 -10.19
C GLY A 73 -0.25 -18.17 -10.60
N ARG A 74 -0.25 -17.94 -11.91
CA ARG A 74 -0.47 -16.61 -12.49
C ARG A 74 -1.94 -16.20 -12.29
N THR A 75 -2.17 -15.00 -11.80
CA THR A 75 -3.50 -14.39 -11.79
C THR A 75 -3.99 -14.19 -13.22
N GLU A 76 -5.18 -14.73 -13.54
CA GLU A 76 -5.79 -14.58 -14.87
C GLU A 76 -6.88 -13.51 -14.90
N LEU A 77 -7.34 -13.08 -13.72
CA LEU A 77 -8.43 -12.15 -13.55
C LEU A 77 -7.98 -10.88 -12.82
N PHE A 78 -8.34 -9.72 -13.36
CA PHE A 78 -8.18 -8.44 -12.69
C PHE A 78 -9.52 -7.72 -12.69
N ILE A 79 -10.10 -7.51 -11.51
CA ILE A 79 -11.39 -6.86 -11.33
C ILE A 79 -11.18 -5.44 -10.83
N THR A 80 -11.79 -4.47 -11.51
CA THR A 80 -11.85 -3.09 -11.03
C THR A 80 -13.27 -2.78 -10.55
N PHE A 81 -13.42 -2.40 -9.28
CA PHE A 81 -14.70 -1.94 -8.72
C PHE A 81 -14.67 -0.42 -8.56
N THR A 82 -15.51 0.28 -9.31
CA THR A 82 -15.52 1.75 -9.35
C THR A 82 -16.74 2.30 -8.61
N CYS A 83 -16.54 3.34 -7.79
CA CYS A 83 -17.63 4.02 -7.10
C CYS A 83 -18.53 4.80 -8.08
N ASN A 84 -19.84 4.77 -7.86
CA ASN A 84 -20.79 5.59 -8.60
C ASN A 84 -21.53 6.53 -7.63
N SER A 85 -21.32 7.84 -7.79
CA SER A 85 -21.97 8.88 -6.99
C SER A 85 -23.49 8.95 -7.17
N SER A 86 -24.03 8.29 -8.21
CA SER A 86 -25.47 8.24 -8.48
C SER A 86 -26.20 7.11 -7.76
N TRP A 87 -25.52 6.30 -6.93
CA TRP A 87 -26.18 5.26 -6.14
C TRP A 87 -27.27 5.83 -5.24
N VAL A 88 -28.36 5.07 -5.12
CA VAL A 88 -29.57 5.48 -4.39
C VAL A 88 -29.23 5.73 -2.92
N GLU A 89 -28.43 4.86 -2.31
CA GLU A 89 -28.01 5.00 -0.91
C GLU A 89 -27.24 6.30 -0.66
N ILE A 90 -26.49 6.81 -1.65
CA ILE A 90 -25.82 8.11 -1.55
C ILE A 90 -26.85 9.23 -1.63
N LYS A 91 -27.78 9.17 -2.60
CA LYS A 91 -28.77 10.22 -2.81
C LYS A 91 -29.75 10.36 -1.65
N GLU A 92 -30.12 9.27 -1.00
CA GLU A 92 -31.04 9.26 0.13
C GLU A 92 -30.42 9.87 1.40
N ASP A 93 -29.12 9.67 1.60
CA ASP A 93 -28.40 10.20 2.77
C ASP A 93 -27.92 11.66 2.57
N LEU A 94 -28.05 12.23 1.37
CA LEU A 94 -27.72 13.63 1.09
C LEU A 94 -28.83 14.58 1.57
N GLN A 95 -28.43 15.67 2.22
CA GLN A 95 -29.37 16.73 2.60
C GLN A 95 -29.70 17.62 1.40
N TYR A 96 -30.78 18.41 1.52
CA TYR A 96 -31.21 19.32 0.46
C TYR A 96 -30.07 20.25 0.02
N GLY A 97 -29.76 20.24 -1.27
CA GLY A 97 -28.70 21.06 -1.87
C GLY A 97 -27.28 20.50 -1.74
N GLN A 98 -27.07 19.38 -1.05
CA GLN A 98 -25.76 18.70 -1.00
C GLN A 98 -25.53 17.84 -2.23
N THR A 99 -24.28 17.76 -2.65
CA THR A 99 -23.80 16.83 -3.68
C THR A 99 -22.94 15.73 -3.05
N ALA A 100 -22.73 14.64 -3.78
CA ALA A 100 -21.87 13.55 -3.33
C ALA A 100 -20.43 14.00 -3.00
N ASN A 101 -19.93 15.05 -3.67
CA ASN A 101 -18.60 15.60 -3.40
C ASN A 101 -18.54 16.31 -2.05
N ASP A 102 -19.66 16.89 -1.59
CA ASP A 102 -19.73 17.58 -0.29
C ASP A 102 -19.72 16.60 0.89
N ARG A 103 -20.11 15.33 0.65
CA ARG A 103 -20.21 14.27 1.66
C ARG A 103 -19.42 13.01 1.25
N HIS A 104 -18.11 13.18 1.14
CA HIS A 104 -17.17 12.10 0.84
C HIS A 104 -17.24 10.92 1.84
N ASP A 105 -17.65 11.18 3.09
CA ASP A 105 -17.87 10.15 4.12
C ASP A 105 -19.02 9.20 3.75
N ILE A 106 -20.13 9.72 3.23
CA ILE A 106 -21.28 8.91 2.77
C ILE A 106 -20.84 8.06 1.57
N VAL A 107 -20.20 8.69 0.58
CA VAL A 107 -19.71 8.02 -0.64
C VAL A 107 -18.76 6.87 -0.27
N ALA A 108 -17.79 7.12 0.62
CA ALA A 108 -16.84 6.11 1.07
C ALA A 108 -17.52 4.94 1.81
N ARG A 109 -18.51 5.23 2.66
CA ARG A 109 -19.26 4.19 3.40
C ARG A 109 -20.08 3.32 2.46
N VAL A 110 -20.84 3.93 1.55
CA VAL A 110 -21.64 3.19 0.56
C VAL A 110 -20.73 2.36 -0.34
N PHE A 111 -19.62 2.94 -0.83
CA PHE A 111 -18.63 2.20 -1.62
C PHE A 111 -18.10 0.99 -0.89
N ARG A 112 -17.69 1.15 0.38
CA ARG A 112 -17.19 0.05 1.20
C ARG A 112 -18.24 -1.06 1.37
N GLN A 113 -19.50 -0.71 1.63
CA GLN A 113 -20.58 -1.69 1.75
C GLN A 113 -20.84 -2.45 0.45
N LYS A 114 -20.87 -1.76 -0.69
CA LYS A 114 -21.02 -2.40 -2.01
C LYS A 114 -19.83 -3.30 -2.34
N GLN A 115 -18.61 -2.87 -2.00
CA GLN A 115 -17.39 -3.65 -2.19
C GLN A 115 -17.40 -4.94 -1.36
N ILE A 116 -17.79 -4.87 -0.08
CA ILE A 116 -17.89 -6.06 0.78
C ILE A 116 -18.92 -7.03 0.22
N LYS A 117 -20.13 -6.55 -0.13
CA LYS A 117 -21.16 -7.39 -0.76
C LYS A 117 -20.66 -8.05 -2.06
N PHE A 118 -19.92 -7.31 -2.88
CA PHE A 118 -19.31 -7.84 -4.10
C PHE A 118 -18.33 -8.97 -3.80
N MET A 119 -17.48 -8.82 -2.77
CA MET A 119 -16.54 -9.87 -2.32
C MET A 119 -17.26 -11.09 -1.72
N GLU A 120 -18.42 -10.91 -1.09
CA GLU A 120 -19.19 -11.99 -0.49
C GLU A 120 -19.97 -12.85 -1.51
N ILE A 121 -20.31 -12.29 -2.67
CA ILE A 121 -21.16 -12.95 -3.67
C ILE A 121 -20.38 -13.96 -4.53
N ASP A 122 -19.08 -13.77 -4.73
CA ASP A 122 -18.29 -14.57 -5.68
C ASP A 122 -17.32 -15.52 -4.96
N ASP A 123 -17.56 -16.82 -5.09
CA ASP A 123 -16.69 -17.86 -4.55
C ASP A 123 -15.33 -17.91 -5.28
N ILE A 124 -15.24 -17.38 -6.51
CA ILE A 124 -13.98 -17.20 -7.25
C ILE A 124 -13.13 -16.11 -6.58
N ILE A 125 -13.76 -14.98 -6.20
CA ILE A 125 -13.07 -13.89 -5.49
C ILE A 125 -12.60 -14.38 -4.11
N LYS A 126 -13.41 -15.13 -3.38
CA LYS A 126 -13.01 -15.68 -2.06
C LYS A 126 -11.85 -16.66 -2.13
N ALA A 127 -11.72 -17.41 -3.23
CA ALA A 127 -10.65 -18.39 -3.41
C ALA A 127 -9.29 -17.75 -3.72
N GLU A 128 -9.27 -16.54 -4.28
CA GLU A 128 -8.04 -15.80 -4.61
C GLU A 128 -7.50 -14.94 -3.46
N PHE A 129 -8.29 -14.65 -2.43
CA PHE A 129 -7.82 -13.92 -1.25
C PHE A 129 -7.53 -14.88 -0.10
N PRO A 130 -6.32 -14.85 0.51
CA PRO A 130 -6.03 -15.60 1.72
C PRO A 130 -7.08 -15.29 2.79
N ASN A 131 -7.63 -16.32 3.40
CA ASN A 131 -8.58 -16.11 4.48
C ASN A 131 -7.78 -15.94 5.78
N PRO A 132 -7.80 -14.76 6.44
CA PRO A 132 -6.96 -14.51 7.61
C PRO A 132 -7.28 -15.42 8.82
N GLU A 133 -8.44 -16.09 8.83
CA GLU A 133 -8.77 -17.09 9.85
C GLU A 133 -8.28 -18.50 9.50
N LYS A 134 -8.11 -18.81 8.21
CA LYS A 134 -7.69 -20.16 7.74
C LYS A 134 -6.22 -20.22 7.39
N ASP A 135 -5.63 -19.09 7.01
CA ASP A 135 -4.24 -18.95 6.57
C ASP A 135 -3.52 -17.89 7.44
N PRO A 136 -3.33 -18.14 8.76
CA PRO A 136 -2.76 -17.16 9.68
C PRO A 136 -1.27 -16.89 9.43
N ASP A 137 -0.60 -17.79 8.70
CA ASP A 137 0.83 -17.73 8.38
C ASP A 137 1.11 -17.15 6.98
N LEU A 138 0.09 -16.57 6.33
CA LEU A 138 0.14 -15.85 5.05
C LEU A 138 0.08 -14.34 5.26
#